data_AF-A0A7W7CEI5-F1
#
_entry.id   AF-A0A7W7CEI5-F1
#
_cell.length_a   1.000
_cell.length_b   1.000
_cell.length_c   1.000
_cell.angle_alpha   90.00
_cell.angle_beta   90.00
_cell.angle_gamma   90.00
#
_symmetry.space_group_name_H-M   'P 1'
#
loop_
_entity.id
_entity.type
_entity.pdbx_description
1 polymer ?
#
loop_
_entity_poly.entity_id
_entity_poly.type
_entity_poly.pdbx_seq_one_letter_code
_entity_poly.pdbx_strand_id
1 'polypeptide(L)'
;MRNSVLIRTLTTAALGLGLLIPGAAAATAAPAPSTAAAVSIVGLPIAPPLRPGVESKTWKVADYIKAWETYHGRPMTADERENLARGCIGVTVVNLERGDVGNPPLGLSFGTFGKAREVQAALNEIIKSKPSAAQYAAAVRSHPLLSKLENVQRALPADLNTGELTAAIFSKRFYSKQNPNWTDEFAEKMYRANARGQVDMNSYRYVARPGYVNFDYGWYDENTRNWWHANHAEPGMKVYQSTFDYYSRDLLDFDRQVFTVAFAKKV
;
A
#
# COMPACT_ATOMS: atom_id res chain seq x y z
N MET A 1 -47.57 -7.42 -14.18
CA MET A 1 -48.63 -6.82 -13.33
C MET A 1 -48.11 -5.47 -12.84
N ARG A 2 -48.72 -4.39 -13.33
CA ARG A 2 -48.45 -3.00 -12.94
C ARG A 2 -49.14 -2.74 -11.60
N ASN A 3 -48.48 -2.06 -10.67
CA ASN A 3 -49.16 -1.30 -9.63
C ASN A 3 -48.46 0.05 -9.47
N SER A 4 -49.12 1.08 -9.98
CA SER A 4 -48.88 2.49 -9.71
C SER A 4 -49.95 2.96 -8.73
N VAL A 5 -49.59 3.73 -7.70
CA VAL A 5 -50.54 4.55 -6.94
C VAL A 5 -49.98 5.96 -6.77
N LEU A 6 -50.89 6.90 -6.96
CA LEU A 6 -50.78 8.34 -7.09
C LEU A 6 -50.50 9.10 -5.78
N ILE A 7 -49.69 10.17 -5.91
CA ILE A 7 -49.96 11.59 -5.61
C ILE A 7 -50.80 11.94 -4.36
N ARG A 8 -50.26 12.83 -3.50
CA ARG A 8 -50.96 14.04 -3.02
C ARG A 8 -50.00 15.13 -2.52
N THR A 9 -50.06 16.26 -3.22
CA THR A 9 -49.52 17.59 -2.92
C THR A 9 -50.35 18.27 -1.82
N LEU A 10 -49.72 19.09 -0.98
CA LEU A 10 -50.40 20.13 -0.20
C LEU A 10 -49.50 21.36 -0.08
N THR A 11 -49.97 22.43 -0.71
CA THR A 11 -49.44 23.79 -0.67
C THR A 11 -50.23 24.58 0.38
N THR A 12 -49.57 25.33 1.27
CA THR A 12 -50.15 26.59 1.77
C THR A 12 -49.05 27.55 2.22
N ALA A 13 -49.09 28.76 1.67
CA ALA A 13 -48.31 29.92 2.05
C ALA A 13 -49.05 30.72 3.13
N ALA A 14 -48.33 31.44 3.98
CA ALA A 14 -48.85 32.56 4.75
C ALA A 14 -47.81 33.70 4.78
N LEU A 15 -48.20 34.84 4.21
CA LEU A 15 -47.54 36.14 4.35
C LEU A 15 -47.91 36.78 5.70
N GLY A 16 -46.98 37.55 6.28
CA GLY A 16 -47.27 38.55 7.31
C GLY A 16 -46.25 39.69 7.27
N LEU A 17 -46.69 40.87 6.81
CA LEU A 17 -46.12 42.20 7.15
C LEU A 17 -46.21 42.38 8.69
N GLY A 18 -45.37 43.08 9.45
CA GLY A 18 -44.39 44.13 9.22
C GLY A 18 -44.58 45.17 10.34
N LEU A 19 -43.54 45.53 11.11
CA LEU A 19 -43.44 46.81 11.87
C LEU A 19 -42.04 46.99 12.47
N LEU A 20 -41.50 48.20 12.27
CA LEU A 20 -40.19 48.72 12.67
C LEU A 20 -40.21 49.32 14.08
N ILE A 21 -39.13 49.13 14.85
CA ILE A 21 -38.66 50.05 15.92
C ILE A 21 -37.11 50.06 15.94
N PRO A 22 -36.43 51.22 16.03
CA PRO A 22 -34.98 51.32 16.02
C PRO A 22 -34.40 51.28 17.45
N GLY A 23 -33.26 50.62 17.60
CA GLY A 23 -32.49 50.61 18.85
C GLY A 23 -31.05 50.18 18.57
N ALA A 24 -30.15 51.15 18.47
CA ALA A 24 -28.73 50.93 18.33
C ALA A 24 -28.14 50.35 19.63
N ALA A 25 -27.57 49.15 19.54
CA ALA A 25 -26.59 48.65 20.48
C ALA A 25 -25.45 48.01 19.68
N ALA A 26 -24.27 48.59 19.78
CA ALA A 26 -23.04 48.07 19.21
C ALA A 26 -22.70 46.74 19.90
N ALA A 27 -23.05 45.63 19.26
CA ALA A 27 -22.52 44.31 19.57
C ALA A 27 -21.35 44.05 18.61
N THR A 28 -20.17 43.92 19.19
CA THR A 28 -18.94 43.49 18.53
C THR A 28 -19.18 42.23 17.71
N ALA A 29 -19.06 42.34 16.38
CA ALA A 29 -19.14 41.21 15.48
C ALA A 29 -18.09 40.17 15.87
N ALA A 30 -18.55 38.97 16.22
CA ALA A 30 -17.69 37.81 16.36
C ALA A 30 -16.92 37.60 15.05
N PRO A 31 -15.63 37.24 15.10
CA PRO A 31 -14.87 36.96 13.89
C PRO A 31 -15.56 35.83 13.14
N ALA A 32 -15.73 36.02 11.83
CA ALA A 32 -16.27 35.03 10.92
C ALA A 32 -15.59 33.66 11.15
N PRO A 33 -16.30 32.53 10.98
CA PRO A 33 -15.65 31.23 11.02
C PRO A 33 -14.54 31.23 9.97
N SER A 34 -13.30 31.20 10.47
CA SER A 34 -12.11 31.02 9.67
C SER A 34 -12.37 29.86 8.73
N THR A 35 -12.38 30.14 7.44
CA THR A 35 -12.33 29.13 6.38
C THR A 35 -11.16 28.23 6.72
N ALA A 36 -11.47 27.06 7.29
CA ALA A 36 -10.49 26.01 7.52
C ALA A 36 -9.87 25.74 6.16
N ALA A 37 -8.63 26.19 5.99
CA ALA A 37 -7.86 25.92 4.81
C ALA A 37 -7.89 24.41 4.60
N ALA A 38 -8.36 23.98 3.43
CA ALA A 38 -8.28 22.58 3.03
C ALA A 38 -6.80 22.18 3.13
N VAL A 39 -6.47 21.44 4.19
CA VAL A 39 -5.14 20.86 4.35
C VAL A 39 -4.99 19.91 3.18
N SER A 40 -4.02 20.20 2.31
CA SER A 40 -3.63 19.28 1.25
C SER A 40 -3.25 17.95 1.90
N ILE A 41 -4.08 16.93 1.68
CA ILE A 41 -3.95 15.59 2.28
C ILE A 41 -2.76 14.83 1.64
N VAL A 42 -2.19 15.38 0.57
CA VAL A 42 -1.04 14.85 -0.15
C VAL A 42 0.20 14.86 0.75
N GLY A 43 0.56 13.68 1.28
CA GLY A 43 1.77 13.45 2.07
C GLY A 43 1.57 13.15 3.56
N LEU A 44 0.34 13.03 4.05
CA LEU A 44 0.11 12.52 5.41
C LEU A 44 0.31 11.00 5.45
N PRO A 45 0.83 10.41 6.54
CA PRO A 45 0.94 8.94 6.63
C PRO A 45 -0.43 8.28 6.83
N ILE A 46 -0.54 6.97 6.54
CA ILE A 46 -1.75 6.16 6.84
C ILE A 46 -2.13 6.32 8.32
N ALA A 47 -1.14 6.30 9.19
CA ALA A 47 -1.29 6.58 10.61
C ALA A 47 -0.08 7.33 11.17
N PRO A 48 -0.19 7.97 12.34
CA PRO A 48 0.98 8.56 13.01
C PRO A 48 2.12 7.54 13.19
N PRO A 49 3.39 8.00 13.17
CA PRO A 49 4.53 7.12 13.40
C PRO A 49 4.45 6.46 14.78
N LEU A 50 5.09 5.30 14.92
CA LEU A 50 5.25 4.67 16.23
C LEU A 50 5.95 5.62 17.21
N ARG A 51 5.49 5.63 18.46
CA ARG A 51 6.15 6.40 19.53
C ARG A 51 7.58 5.88 19.74
N PRO A 52 8.52 6.73 20.18
CA PRO A 52 9.86 6.27 20.55
C PRO A 52 9.80 5.09 21.54
N GLY A 53 10.59 4.05 21.29
CA GLY A 53 10.64 2.83 22.10
C GLY A 53 9.49 1.84 21.86
N VAL A 54 8.52 2.14 20.99
CA VAL A 54 7.47 1.19 20.59
C VAL A 54 7.87 0.50 19.29
N GLU A 55 8.10 -0.81 19.36
CA GLU A 55 8.53 -1.61 18.21
C GLU A 55 7.39 -2.04 17.28
N SER A 56 6.17 -2.16 17.82
CA SER A 56 4.97 -2.46 17.05
C SER A 56 3.69 -1.95 17.71
N LYS A 57 2.71 -1.60 16.89
CA LYS A 57 1.34 -1.28 17.29
C LYS A 57 0.37 -2.20 16.56
N THR A 58 -0.57 -2.77 17.30
CA THR A 58 -1.68 -3.55 16.76
C THR A 58 -2.87 -2.64 16.42
N TRP A 59 -3.52 -2.92 15.31
CA TRP A 59 -4.70 -2.25 14.80
C TRP A 59 -5.82 -3.28 14.60
N LYS A 60 -7.04 -2.91 15.01
CA LYS A 60 -8.23 -3.62 14.54
C LYS A 60 -8.38 -3.34 13.04
N VAL A 61 -8.86 -4.32 12.28
CA VAL A 61 -9.07 -4.16 10.83
C VAL A 61 -9.95 -2.95 10.51
N ALA A 62 -11.05 -2.75 11.25
CA ALA A 62 -11.92 -1.58 11.07
C ALA A 62 -11.21 -0.23 11.28
N ASP A 63 -10.30 -0.14 12.27
CA ASP A 63 -9.54 1.08 12.55
C ASP A 63 -8.48 1.32 11.46
N TYR A 64 -7.84 0.25 10.97
CA TYR A 64 -6.92 0.32 9.83
C TYR A 64 -7.64 0.80 8.57
N ILE A 65 -8.81 0.23 8.25
CA ILE A 65 -9.62 0.64 7.10
C ILE A 65 -9.95 2.13 7.19
N LYS A 66 -10.42 2.62 8.34
CA LYS A 66 -10.74 4.05 8.50
C LYS A 66 -9.51 4.95 8.26
N ALA A 67 -8.34 4.54 8.78
CA ALA A 67 -7.09 5.25 8.58
C ALA A 67 -6.65 5.25 7.11
N TRP A 68 -6.75 4.09 6.46
CA TRP A 68 -6.50 3.91 5.04
C TRP A 68 -7.44 4.79 4.19
N GLU A 69 -8.75 4.78 4.45
CA GLU A 69 -9.73 5.58 3.71
C GLU A 69 -9.50 7.08 3.86
N THR A 70 -9.03 7.50 5.04
CA THR A 70 -8.65 8.89 5.28
C THR A 70 -7.42 9.28 4.47
N TYR A 71 -6.40 8.42 4.44
CA TYR A 71 -5.17 8.64 3.68
C TYR A 71 -5.41 8.64 2.16
N HIS A 72 -6.21 7.70 1.66
CA HIS A 72 -6.56 7.57 0.25
C HIS A 72 -7.66 8.53 -0.21
N GLY A 73 -8.29 9.28 0.71
CA GLY A 73 -9.34 10.23 0.39
C GLY A 73 -10.62 9.61 -0.18
N ARG A 74 -10.80 8.29 -0.01
CA ARG A 74 -11.96 7.54 -0.54
C ARG A 74 -12.27 6.31 0.31
N PRO A 75 -13.51 5.81 0.27
CA PRO A 75 -13.85 4.52 0.85
C PRO A 75 -13.10 3.36 0.16
N MET A 76 -12.79 2.34 0.94
CA MET A 76 -12.29 1.07 0.46
C MET A 76 -13.45 0.30 -0.18
N THR A 77 -13.25 -0.17 -1.41
CA THR A 77 -14.27 -0.93 -2.17
C THR A 77 -14.51 -2.31 -1.55
N ALA A 78 -15.56 -3.00 -2.01
CA ALA A 78 -15.82 -4.38 -1.59
C ALA A 78 -14.64 -5.31 -1.93
N ASP A 79 -14.14 -5.23 -3.17
CA ASP A 79 -13.02 -6.04 -3.66
C ASP A 79 -11.71 -5.75 -2.90
N GLU A 80 -11.48 -4.50 -2.50
CA GLU A 80 -10.33 -4.14 -1.68
C GLU A 80 -10.46 -4.68 -0.25
N ARG A 81 -11.66 -4.66 0.33
CA ARG A 81 -11.92 -5.24 1.65
C ARG A 81 -11.76 -6.76 1.62
N GLU A 82 -12.23 -7.41 0.56
CA GLU A 82 -12.01 -8.85 0.34
C GLU A 82 -10.51 -9.16 0.20
N ASN A 83 -9.77 -8.33 -0.55
CA ASN A 83 -8.33 -8.48 -0.66
C ASN A 83 -7.62 -8.27 0.68
N LEU A 84 -7.97 -7.23 1.43
CA LEU A 84 -7.42 -6.95 2.75
C LEU A 84 -7.63 -8.14 3.70
N ALA A 85 -8.82 -8.75 3.67
CA ALA A 85 -9.17 -9.90 4.51
C ALA A 85 -8.27 -11.14 4.31
N ARG A 86 -7.40 -11.16 3.28
CA ARG A 86 -6.41 -12.22 3.05
C ARG A 86 -5.19 -12.13 3.96
N GLY A 87 -5.14 -11.17 4.88
CA GLY A 87 -4.06 -11.01 5.87
C GLY A 87 -2.91 -10.16 5.37
N CYS A 88 -1.67 -10.55 5.69
CA CYS A 88 -0.47 -9.76 5.38
C CYS A 88 -0.32 -9.42 3.89
N ILE A 89 -0.63 -10.38 3.01
CA ILE A 89 -0.62 -10.18 1.57
C ILE A 89 -1.67 -9.14 1.13
N GLY A 90 -2.82 -9.13 1.80
CA GLY A 90 -3.92 -8.21 1.54
C GLY A 90 -3.53 -6.76 1.78
N VAL A 91 -2.85 -6.49 2.90
CA VAL A 91 -2.31 -5.16 3.22
C VAL A 91 -1.42 -4.63 2.09
N THR A 92 -0.54 -5.47 1.53
CA THR A 92 0.30 -5.06 0.40
C THR A 92 -0.51 -4.87 -0.89
N VAL A 93 -1.45 -5.78 -1.20
CA VAL A 93 -2.27 -5.69 -2.40
C VAL A 93 -3.10 -4.41 -2.44
N VAL A 94 -3.80 -4.07 -1.36
CA VAL A 94 -4.62 -2.84 -1.33
C VAL A 94 -3.77 -1.57 -1.45
N ASN A 95 -2.56 -1.55 -0.89
CA ASN A 95 -1.67 -0.40 -0.99
C ASN A 95 -0.94 -0.30 -2.35
N LEU A 96 -0.92 -1.37 -3.15
CA LEU A 96 -0.48 -1.27 -4.54
C LEU A 96 -1.50 -0.53 -5.41
N GLU A 97 -2.77 -0.43 -4.98
CA GLU A 97 -3.82 0.33 -5.68
C GLU A 97 -3.98 -0.08 -7.16
N ARG A 98 -3.91 -1.41 -7.38
CA ARG A 98 -3.82 -2.02 -8.71
C ARG A 98 -4.80 -3.17 -8.86
N GLY A 99 -5.78 -3.01 -9.77
CA GLY A 99 -6.77 -4.04 -10.08
C GLY A 99 -6.22 -5.23 -10.87
N ASP A 100 -5.04 -5.10 -11.48
CA ASP A 100 -4.39 -6.16 -12.26
C ASP A 100 -3.59 -7.16 -11.39
N VAL A 101 -3.56 -6.95 -10.07
CA VAL A 101 -2.68 -7.70 -9.16
C VAL A 101 -3.48 -8.57 -8.20
N GLY A 102 -3.48 -9.89 -8.44
CA GLY A 102 -3.98 -10.86 -7.47
C GLY A 102 -3.01 -11.11 -6.30
N ASN A 103 -1.71 -11.13 -6.57
CA ASN A 103 -0.63 -11.29 -5.59
C ASN A 103 0.48 -10.26 -5.85
N PRO A 104 1.14 -9.70 -4.82
CA PRO A 104 2.20 -8.71 -5.03
C PRO A 104 3.31 -9.25 -5.95
N PRO A 105 3.67 -8.53 -7.03
CA PRO A 105 4.62 -9.01 -8.03
C PRO A 105 6.04 -9.09 -7.46
N LEU A 106 6.74 -10.20 -7.69
CA LEU A 106 8.06 -10.48 -7.12
C LEU A 106 9.21 -10.31 -8.13
N GLY A 107 8.95 -9.70 -9.29
CA GLY A 107 9.92 -9.62 -10.39
C GLY A 107 11.17 -8.79 -10.07
N LEU A 108 11.06 -7.86 -9.12
CA LEU A 108 12.14 -6.97 -8.67
C LEU A 108 12.36 -7.12 -7.16
N SER A 109 12.72 -8.33 -6.72
CA SER A 109 13.09 -8.64 -5.34
C SER A 109 14.59 -8.52 -5.11
N PHE A 110 14.99 -7.99 -3.97
CA PHE A 110 16.37 -7.73 -3.58
C PHE A 110 16.67 -8.27 -2.18
N GLY A 111 17.92 -8.68 -1.96
CA GLY A 111 18.35 -9.25 -0.68
C GLY A 111 18.51 -8.22 0.44
N THR A 112 18.57 -6.92 0.11
CA THR A 112 18.72 -5.85 1.11
C THR A 112 17.76 -4.69 0.85
N PHE A 113 17.33 -4.04 1.93
CA PHE A 113 16.45 -2.89 1.85
C PHE A 113 17.11 -1.70 1.13
N GLY A 114 18.41 -1.48 1.36
CA GLY A 114 19.17 -0.43 0.67
C GLY A 114 19.16 -0.59 -0.85
N LYS A 115 19.34 -1.82 -1.37
CA LYS A 115 19.26 -2.06 -2.82
C LYS A 115 17.87 -1.78 -3.38
N ALA A 116 16.82 -2.18 -2.66
CA ALA A 116 15.44 -1.86 -3.06
C ALA A 116 15.20 -0.34 -3.10
N ARG A 117 15.72 0.43 -2.14
CA ARG A 117 15.64 1.91 -2.15
C ARG A 117 16.36 2.53 -3.35
N GLU A 118 17.55 2.05 -3.71
CA GLU A 118 18.27 2.52 -4.91
C GLU A 118 17.45 2.30 -6.19
N VAL A 119 16.87 1.10 -6.34
CA VAL A 119 16.07 0.75 -7.51
C VAL A 119 14.76 1.53 -7.56
N GLN A 120 14.10 1.68 -6.42
CA GLN A 120 12.90 2.50 -6.29
C GLN A 120 13.17 3.95 -6.70
N ALA A 121 14.26 4.56 -6.22
CA ALA A 121 14.63 5.92 -6.57
C ALA A 121 14.91 6.05 -8.09
N ALA A 122 15.65 5.12 -8.67
CA ALA A 122 15.93 5.10 -10.12
C ALA A 122 14.65 4.97 -10.96
N LEU A 123 13.70 4.12 -10.55
CA LEU A 123 12.41 3.98 -11.23
C LEU A 123 11.56 5.25 -11.12
N ASN A 124 11.49 5.85 -9.93
CA ASN A 124 10.76 7.09 -9.70
C ASN A 124 11.33 8.26 -10.51
N GLU A 125 12.65 8.34 -10.67
CA GLU A 125 13.27 9.36 -11.52
C GLU A 125 12.88 9.20 -12.99
N ILE A 126 12.86 7.97 -13.52
CA ILE A 126 12.45 7.72 -14.91
C ILE A 126 10.98 8.11 -15.12
N ILE A 127 10.07 7.65 -14.26
CA ILE A 127 8.62 7.88 -14.45
C ILE A 127 8.19 9.32 -14.17
N LYS A 128 9.04 10.14 -13.54
CA LYS A 128 8.80 11.58 -13.32
C LYS A 128 8.51 12.34 -14.62
N SER A 129 9.18 11.93 -15.71
CA SER A 129 8.97 12.48 -17.05
C SER A 129 7.68 12.00 -17.75
N LYS A 130 6.90 11.14 -17.10
CA LYS A 130 5.69 10.50 -17.63
C LYS A 130 5.93 9.82 -18.99
N PRO A 131 6.96 8.96 -19.11
CA PRO A 131 7.32 8.37 -20.39
C PRO A 131 6.22 7.41 -20.88
N SER A 132 6.06 7.30 -22.19
CA SER A 132 5.37 6.16 -22.81
C SER A 132 6.10 4.84 -22.48
N ALA A 133 5.45 3.69 -22.66
CA ALA A 133 6.06 2.39 -22.43
C ALA A 133 7.38 2.19 -23.23
N ALA A 134 7.43 2.67 -24.48
CA ALA A 134 8.63 2.61 -25.31
C ALA A 134 9.76 3.52 -24.77
N GLN A 135 9.43 4.74 -24.34
CA GLN A 135 10.40 5.67 -23.74
C GLN A 135 10.91 5.13 -22.39
N TYR A 136 10.04 4.53 -21.58
CA TYR A 136 10.42 3.87 -20.33
C TYR A 136 11.40 2.72 -20.61
N ALA A 137 11.08 1.83 -21.57
CA ALA A 137 11.95 0.74 -21.95
C ALA A 137 13.32 1.22 -22.48
N ALA A 138 13.36 2.33 -23.23
CA ALA A 138 14.60 2.95 -23.65
C ALA A 138 15.41 3.49 -22.46
N ALA A 139 14.78 4.23 -21.55
CA ALA A 139 15.42 4.78 -20.35
C ALA A 139 15.97 3.69 -19.44
N VAL A 140 15.23 2.59 -19.24
CA VAL A 140 15.69 1.43 -18.47
C VAL A 140 16.94 0.80 -19.11
N ARG A 141 16.96 0.63 -20.44
CA ARG A 141 18.12 0.06 -21.15
C ARG A 141 19.37 0.94 -21.06
N SER A 142 19.22 2.25 -20.99
CA SER A 142 20.34 3.19 -20.86
C SER A 142 20.78 3.43 -19.40
N HIS A 143 19.95 3.07 -18.41
CA HIS A 143 20.24 3.40 -17.02
C HIS A 143 21.34 2.49 -16.42
N PRO A 144 22.39 3.03 -15.77
CA PRO A 144 23.57 2.25 -15.33
C PRO A 144 23.27 1.19 -14.26
N LEU A 145 22.24 1.41 -13.44
CA LEU A 145 21.69 0.43 -12.49
C LEU A 145 20.68 -0.51 -13.16
N LEU A 146 19.55 0.01 -13.66
CA LEU A 146 18.40 -0.78 -14.09
C LEU A 146 18.65 -1.66 -15.31
N SER A 147 19.54 -1.26 -16.23
CA SER A 147 19.90 -2.06 -17.42
C SER A 147 20.50 -3.43 -17.07
N LYS A 148 21.03 -3.59 -15.85
CA LYS A 148 21.63 -4.82 -15.36
C LYS A 148 20.61 -5.70 -14.63
N LEU A 149 19.40 -5.21 -14.36
CA LEU A 149 18.41 -5.97 -13.59
C LEU A 149 17.46 -6.71 -14.51
N GLU A 150 17.01 -7.87 -14.05
CA GLU A 150 16.00 -8.65 -14.75
C GLU A 150 14.61 -8.10 -14.45
N ASN A 151 13.66 -8.33 -15.36
CA ASN A 151 12.22 -8.03 -15.20
C ASN A 151 11.83 -6.54 -15.06
N VAL A 152 12.76 -5.58 -15.14
CA VAL A 152 12.45 -4.14 -14.95
C VAL A 152 11.37 -3.66 -15.92
N GLN A 153 11.50 -3.98 -17.21
CA GLN A 153 10.50 -3.58 -18.20
C GLN A 153 9.14 -4.25 -17.97
N ARG A 154 9.14 -5.52 -17.57
CA ARG A 154 7.93 -6.29 -17.26
C ARG A 154 7.22 -5.79 -15.99
N ALA A 155 7.93 -5.10 -15.10
CA ALA A 155 7.36 -4.57 -13.87
C ALA A 155 6.36 -3.43 -14.13
N LEU A 156 6.47 -2.73 -15.27
CA LEU A 156 5.55 -1.67 -15.66
C LEU A 156 4.15 -2.24 -15.97
N PRO A 157 3.09 -1.82 -15.24
CA PRO A 157 1.72 -2.23 -15.56
C PRO A 157 1.29 -1.70 -16.93
N ALA A 158 0.71 -2.57 -17.76
CA ALA A 158 0.31 -2.23 -19.12
C ALA A 158 -0.86 -1.22 -19.18
N ASP A 159 -1.76 -1.29 -18.20
CA ASP A 159 -3.02 -0.54 -18.21
C ASP A 159 -2.97 0.80 -17.46
N LEU A 160 -1.80 1.17 -16.93
CA LEU A 160 -1.63 2.42 -16.16
C LEU A 160 -0.63 3.36 -16.82
N ASN A 161 -0.97 4.64 -16.85
CA ASN A 161 -0.04 5.66 -17.33
C ASN A 161 1.07 5.87 -16.30
N THR A 162 2.30 6.01 -16.75
CA THR A 162 3.46 6.29 -15.87
C THR A 162 3.27 7.54 -14.99
N GLY A 163 2.47 8.51 -15.44
CA GLY A 163 2.09 9.68 -14.64
C GLY A 163 1.28 9.35 -13.38
N GLU A 164 0.58 8.22 -13.37
CA GLU A 164 -0.22 7.71 -12.26
C GLU A 164 0.56 6.78 -11.34
N LEU A 165 1.82 6.46 -11.66
CA LEU A 165 2.60 5.45 -10.95
C LEU A 165 3.62 6.05 -9.98
N THR A 166 3.84 5.36 -8.87
CA THR A 166 5.00 5.50 -8.01
C THR A 166 5.64 4.12 -7.82
N ALA A 167 6.97 4.05 -7.80
CA ALA A 167 7.65 2.85 -7.33
C ALA A 167 7.54 2.80 -5.80
N ALA A 168 7.01 1.72 -5.27
CA ALA A 168 6.84 1.46 -3.84
C ALA A 168 7.62 0.21 -3.42
N ILE A 169 7.86 0.06 -2.11
CA ILE A 169 8.53 -1.10 -1.54
C ILE A 169 7.59 -1.87 -0.64
N PHE A 170 7.66 -3.19 -0.75
CA PHE A 170 7.20 -4.10 0.29
C PHE A 170 8.28 -5.15 0.54
N SER A 171 8.22 -5.81 1.69
CA SER A 171 9.10 -6.93 2.02
C SER A 171 8.29 -8.20 2.08
N LYS A 172 8.92 -9.31 1.71
CA LYS A 172 8.33 -10.65 1.83
C LYS A 172 9.27 -11.53 2.64
N ARG A 173 8.75 -12.15 3.70
CA ARG A 173 9.41 -13.20 4.48
C ARG A 173 8.83 -14.54 4.07
N PHE A 174 9.67 -15.57 3.91
CA PHE A 174 9.23 -16.87 3.42
C PHE A 174 10.25 -17.98 3.72
N TYR A 175 9.82 -19.21 3.45
CA TYR A 175 10.64 -20.41 3.61
C TYR A 175 11.39 -20.78 2.31
N SER A 176 12.67 -21.10 2.36
CA SER A 176 13.51 -21.36 1.18
C SER A 176 13.21 -22.68 0.47
N LYS A 177 12.76 -23.73 1.18
CA LYS A 177 12.50 -25.05 0.57
C LYS A 177 11.13 -25.09 -0.10
N GLN A 178 11.06 -24.48 -1.28
CA GLN A 178 9.83 -24.33 -2.07
C GLN A 178 9.47 -25.57 -2.90
N ASN A 179 10.33 -26.60 -2.89
CA ASN A 179 10.06 -27.90 -3.47
C ASN A 179 10.43 -29.00 -2.45
N PRO A 180 9.50 -29.91 -2.09
CA PRO A 180 9.78 -30.98 -1.14
C PRO A 180 10.91 -31.91 -1.58
N ASN A 181 11.20 -31.99 -2.88
CA ASN A 181 12.25 -32.83 -3.44
C ASN A 181 13.65 -32.21 -3.35
N TRP A 182 13.78 -30.94 -2.91
CA TRP A 182 15.09 -30.33 -2.70
C TRP A 182 15.75 -30.90 -1.44
N THR A 183 17.07 -31.06 -1.47
CA THR A 183 17.84 -31.26 -0.25
C THR A 183 17.87 -29.95 0.54
N ASP A 184 18.11 -30.03 1.86
CA ASP A 184 18.19 -28.82 2.68
C ASP A 184 19.38 -27.94 2.26
N GLU A 185 20.51 -28.55 1.88
CA GLU A 185 21.68 -27.83 1.34
C GLU A 185 21.35 -27.07 0.05
N PHE A 186 20.54 -27.67 -0.84
CA PHE A 186 20.12 -27.00 -2.06
C PHE A 186 19.20 -25.83 -1.73
N ALA A 187 18.18 -26.04 -0.88
CA ALA A 187 17.27 -24.98 -0.43
C ALA A 187 18.02 -23.83 0.26
N GLU A 188 19.07 -24.12 1.03
CA GLU A 188 19.89 -23.10 1.69
C GLU A 188 20.62 -22.16 0.69
N LYS A 189 20.90 -22.63 -0.52
CA LYS A 189 21.51 -21.83 -1.59
C LYS A 189 20.47 -21.06 -2.42
N MET A 190 19.21 -21.49 -2.39
CA MET A 190 18.12 -20.82 -3.09
C MET A 190 17.80 -19.45 -2.49
N TYR A 191 17.37 -18.55 -3.38
CA TYR A 191 16.97 -17.17 -3.06
C TYR A 191 18.08 -16.32 -2.42
N ARG A 192 19.35 -16.67 -2.64
CA ARG A 192 20.46 -15.76 -2.34
C ARG A 192 20.53 -14.68 -3.40
N ALA A 193 20.86 -13.46 -2.97
CA ALA A 193 21.03 -12.34 -3.89
C ALA A 193 22.25 -12.59 -4.80
N ASN A 194 22.11 -12.26 -6.09
CA ASN A 194 23.21 -12.28 -7.04
C ASN A 194 24.14 -11.07 -6.83
N ALA A 195 25.20 -10.95 -7.64
CA ALA A 195 26.17 -9.85 -7.56
C ALA A 195 25.55 -8.44 -7.74
N ARG A 196 24.32 -8.34 -8.24
CA ARG A 196 23.57 -7.09 -8.43
C ARG A 196 22.63 -6.80 -7.25
N GLY A 197 22.58 -7.69 -6.27
CA GLY A 197 21.68 -7.65 -5.12
C GLY A 197 20.27 -8.17 -5.40
N GLN A 198 19.99 -8.63 -6.63
CA GLN A 198 18.68 -9.14 -7.05
C GLN A 198 18.53 -10.61 -6.65
N VAL A 199 17.34 -10.99 -6.20
CA VAL A 199 16.97 -12.36 -5.83
C VAL A 199 16.01 -12.89 -6.88
N ASP A 200 16.33 -14.05 -7.46
CA ASP A 200 15.44 -14.74 -8.39
C ASP A 200 14.29 -15.43 -7.64
N MET A 201 13.06 -14.95 -7.86
CA MET A 201 11.84 -15.46 -7.25
C MET A 201 11.03 -16.39 -8.16
N ASN A 202 11.52 -16.74 -9.37
CA ASN A 202 10.77 -17.53 -10.36
C ASN A 202 10.39 -18.93 -9.87
N SER A 203 11.21 -19.52 -9.00
CA SER A 203 10.96 -20.86 -8.43
C SER A 203 10.12 -20.83 -7.15
N TYR A 204 9.68 -19.66 -6.68
CA TYR A 204 8.88 -19.55 -5.45
C TYR A 204 7.45 -20.06 -5.69
N ARG A 205 6.93 -20.88 -4.77
CA ARG A 205 5.66 -21.60 -4.94
C ARG A 205 4.71 -21.48 -3.75
N TYR A 206 4.92 -20.49 -2.88
CA TYR A 206 4.09 -20.26 -1.69
C TYR A 206 4.02 -21.45 -0.72
N VAL A 207 5.04 -22.32 -0.71
CA VAL A 207 5.13 -23.47 0.19
C VAL A 207 5.53 -23.01 1.58
N ALA A 208 4.81 -23.48 2.60
CA ALA A 208 5.15 -23.25 4.00
C ALA A 208 6.24 -24.19 4.50
N ARG A 209 6.97 -23.74 5.52
CA ARG A 209 7.69 -24.68 6.37
C ARG A 209 6.66 -25.58 7.08
N PRO A 210 6.85 -26.91 7.13
CA PRO A 210 5.89 -27.80 7.78
C PRO A 210 5.59 -27.38 9.23
N GLY A 211 4.32 -27.14 9.54
CA GLY A 211 3.86 -26.69 10.86
C GLY A 211 3.84 -25.17 11.08
N TYR A 212 4.18 -24.37 10.07
CA TYR A 212 4.31 -22.91 10.14
C TYR A 212 3.48 -22.21 9.05
N VAL A 213 3.41 -20.87 9.09
CA VAL A 213 2.77 -20.10 8.02
C VAL A 213 3.67 -20.00 6.77
N ASN A 214 3.08 -19.77 5.60
CA ASN A 214 3.81 -19.80 4.32
C ASN A 214 4.61 -18.53 4.00
N PHE A 215 4.16 -17.37 4.45
CA PHE A 215 4.82 -16.10 4.22
C PHE A 215 4.34 -15.01 5.16
N ASP A 216 5.10 -13.91 5.22
CA ASP A 216 4.67 -12.63 5.73
C ASP A 216 4.98 -11.53 4.70
N TYR A 217 4.09 -10.54 4.58
CA TYR A 217 4.23 -9.39 3.69
C TYR A 217 4.13 -8.10 4.50
N GLY A 218 5.13 -7.24 4.37
CA GLY A 218 5.20 -5.93 5.00
C GLY A 218 5.23 -4.82 3.96
N TRP A 219 4.21 -3.97 3.92
CA TRP A 219 4.20 -2.75 3.12
C TRP A 219 5.04 -1.66 3.79
N TYR A 220 5.98 -1.06 3.06
CA TYR A 220 6.81 0.03 3.60
C TYR A 220 6.09 1.38 3.49
N ASP A 221 5.73 1.95 4.63
CA ASP A 221 5.21 3.31 4.72
C ASP A 221 6.37 4.30 4.82
N GLU A 222 6.65 5.01 3.74
CA GLU A 222 7.78 5.95 3.66
C GLU A 222 7.62 7.16 4.60
N ASN A 223 6.37 7.55 4.88
CA ASN A 223 6.07 8.74 5.68
C ASN A 223 6.40 8.50 7.16
N THR A 224 6.23 7.26 7.62
CA THR A 224 6.53 6.88 9.02
C THR A 224 7.75 5.99 9.18
N ARG A 225 8.29 5.46 8.08
CA ARG A 225 9.33 4.42 8.05
C ARG A 225 8.93 3.16 8.83
N ASN A 226 7.63 2.85 8.84
CA ASN A 226 7.09 1.64 9.45
C ASN A 226 6.68 0.61 8.40
N TRP A 227 6.51 -0.63 8.84
CA TRP A 227 6.10 -1.77 8.02
C TRP A 227 4.70 -2.19 8.43
N TRP A 228 3.77 -2.17 7.47
CA TRP A 228 2.39 -2.60 7.66
C TRP A 228 2.24 -4.06 7.23
N HIS A 229 1.85 -4.93 8.16
CA HIS A 229 1.63 -6.36 7.92
C HIS A 229 0.43 -6.86 8.75
N ALA A 230 0.16 -8.16 8.74
CA ALA A 230 -0.93 -8.73 9.54
C ALA A 230 -0.61 -10.17 9.97
N ASN A 231 -1.28 -10.66 11.01
CA ASN A 231 -1.06 -12.01 11.55
C ASN A 231 -1.50 -13.12 10.58
N HIS A 232 -2.74 -13.05 10.06
CA HIS A 232 -3.34 -14.05 9.19
C HIS A 232 -4.58 -13.48 8.47
N ALA A 233 -5.19 -14.27 7.60
CA ALA A 233 -6.47 -13.93 6.96
C ALA A 233 -7.63 -13.92 7.97
N GLU A 234 -8.73 -13.24 7.65
CA GLU A 234 -9.96 -13.29 8.45
C GLU A 234 -10.52 -14.73 8.54
N PRO A 235 -11.25 -15.08 9.62
CA PRO A 235 -11.59 -14.24 10.77
C PRO A 235 -10.48 -14.09 11.82
N GLY A 236 -10.50 -12.98 12.56
CA GLY A 236 -9.57 -12.70 13.66
C GLY A 236 -8.29 -11.97 13.23
N MET A 237 -8.30 -11.40 12.03
CA MET A 237 -7.18 -10.63 11.50
C MET A 237 -6.86 -9.41 12.38
N LYS A 238 -5.58 -9.14 12.53
CA LYS A 238 -5.01 -7.96 13.20
C LYS A 238 -3.95 -7.39 12.29
N VAL A 239 -4.04 -6.09 12.04
CA VAL A 239 -3.02 -5.36 11.29
C VAL A 239 -1.96 -4.85 12.26
N TYR A 240 -0.70 -4.88 11.84
CA TYR A 240 0.44 -4.41 12.60
C TYR A 240 1.15 -3.29 11.86
N GLN A 241 1.51 -2.25 12.60
CA GLN A 241 2.48 -1.25 12.19
C GLN A 241 3.74 -1.51 13.00
N SER A 242 4.87 -1.81 12.34
CA SER A 242 6.09 -2.27 13.00
C SER A 242 7.32 -1.46 12.58
N THR A 243 8.32 -1.37 13.46
CA THR A 243 9.67 -0.96 13.08
C THR A 243 10.29 -1.99 12.12
N PHE A 244 11.35 -1.60 11.42
CA PHE A 244 12.11 -2.51 10.56
C PHE A 244 12.63 -3.73 11.33
N ASP A 245 13.21 -3.48 12.51
CA ASP A 245 13.80 -4.54 13.36
C ASP A 245 12.74 -5.51 13.85
N TYR A 246 11.59 -5.01 14.29
CA TYR A 246 10.50 -5.89 14.72
C TYR A 246 9.98 -6.72 13.55
N TYR A 247 9.73 -6.11 12.39
CA TYR A 247 9.24 -6.86 11.22
C TYR A 247 10.27 -7.89 10.74
N SER A 248 11.56 -7.60 10.85
CA SER A 248 12.65 -8.46 10.36
C SER A 248 13.23 -9.40 11.42
N ARG A 249 12.68 -9.41 12.65
CA ARG A 249 13.12 -10.29 13.75
C ARG A 249 13.07 -11.76 13.35
N ASP A 250 13.94 -12.58 13.91
CA ASP A 250 13.95 -14.02 13.65
C ASP A 250 12.60 -14.67 14.00
N LEU A 251 12.09 -15.49 13.08
CA LEU A 251 10.91 -16.33 13.27
C LEU A 251 11.21 -17.70 12.67
N LEU A 252 10.70 -18.76 13.29
CA LEU A 252 10.96 -20.13 12.84
C LEU A 252 10.33 -20.43 11.46
N ASP A 253 9.27 -19.72 11.11
CA ASP A 253 8.53 -19.87 9.86
C ASP A 253 9.38 -19.54 8.62
N PHE A 254 10.30 -18.58 8.76
CA PHE A 254 10.94 -17.92 7.62
C PHE A 254 12.46 -17.90 7.78
N ASP A 255 13.17 -18.39 6.78
CA ASP A 255 14.63 -18.33 6.67
C ASP A 255 15.09 -17.41 5.52
N ARG A 256 14.15 -16.78 4.82
CA ARG A 256 14.42 -15.77 3.77
C ARG A 256 13.58 -14.53 3.97
N GLN A 257 14.17 -13.39 3.64
CA GLN A 257 13.49 -12.11 3.53
C GLN A 257 14.01 -11.38 2.29
N VAL A 258 13.09 -10.85 1.50
CA VAL A 258 13.41 -10.00 0.35
C VAL A 258 12.70 -8.65 0.48
N PHE A 259 13.26 -7.65 -0.19
CA PHE A 259 12.69 -6.32 -0.34
C PHE A 259 12.38 -6.12 -1.82
N THR A 260 11.11 -5.91 -2.13
CA THR A 260 10.61 -5.94 -3.50
C THR A 260 10.13 -4.56 -3.89
N VAL A 261 10.54 -4.13 -5.08
CA VAL A 261 10.06 -2.89 -5.69
C VAL A 261 8.95 -3.22 -6.67
N ALA A 262 7.82 -2.54 -6.56
CA ALA A 262 6.72 -2.66 -7.51
C ALA A 262 6.11 -1.29 -7.79
N PHE A 263 5.51 -1.11 -8.97
CA PHE A 263 4.70 0.07 -9.19
C PHE A 263 3.38 -0.04 -8.47
N ALA A 264 3.06 0.99 -7.69
CA ALA A 264 1.74 1.26 -7.13
C ALA A 264 1.12 2.45 -7.86
N LYS A 265 -0.21 2.55 -7.84
CA LYS A 265 -0.87 3.79 -8.26
C LYS A 265 -0.65 4.87 -7.20
N LYS A 266 -0.44 6.11 -7.63
CA LYS A 266 -0.32 7.26 -6.74
C LYS A 266 -1.62 7.46 -5.98
N VAL A 267 -1.45 7.82 -4.72
CA VAL A 267 -2.50 8.34 -3.83
C VAL A 267 -2.62 9.84 -4.02
#